data_AF-A0A1E2RZ45-F1
#
_entry.id   AF-A0A1E2RZ45-F1
#
_cell.length_a   1.000
_cell.length_b   1.000
_cell.length_c   1.000
_cell.angle_alpha   90.00
_cell.angle_beta   90.00
_cell.angle_gamma   90.00
#
_symmetry.space_group_name_H-M   'P 1'
#
loop_
_entity.id
_entity.type
_entity.pdbx_description
1 polymer ?
#
loop_
_entity_poly.entity_id
_entity_poly.type
_entity_poly.pdbx_seq_one_letter_code
_entity_poly.pdbx_strand_id
1 'polypeptide(L)'
;MLSTFGPCGIDIETHRLNRPLASALLRSMTADEQREIERASDPYTAFINRWVLKEAYSKVSGLGLAEPFGELCTKREIEWRNDEFGHLRKVNIWRRNSPDHAIAMCATGWPGAQWCRGAEELSQTRLGDLAVSGFEFVGAFAAAEPQRATA
;
A
#
# COMPACT_ATOMS: atom_id res chain seq x y z
N MET A 1 17.61 -3.43 19.27
CA MET A 1 18.24 -2.84 18.07
C MET A 1 17.10 -2.50 17.12
N LEU A 2 16.81 -1.21 16.93
CA LEU A 2 15.71 -0.70 16.11
C LEU A 2 16.22 -0.23 14.74
N SER A 3 15.31 -0.31 13.78
CA SER A 3 15.30 0.14 12.38
C SER A 3 16.14 -0.64 11.37
N THR A 4 15.49 -1.55 10.66
CA THR A 4 15.80 -1.74 9.25
C THR A 4 15.34 -0.49 8.50
N PHE A 5 16.28 0.35 8.08
CA PHE A 5 16.03 1.40 7.10
C PHE A 5 15.82 0.75 5.73
N GLY A 6 14.75 1.12 5.04
CA GLY A 6 14.48 0.67 3.69
C GLY A 6 13.68 1.72 2.93
N PRO A 7 13.88 1.88 1.62
CA PRO A 7 13.00 2.69 0.78
C PRO A 7 11.52 2.38 1.04
N CYS A 8 10.74 3.45 1.21
CA CYS A 8 9.30 3.40 1.33
C CYS A 8 8.66 4.40 0.35
N GLY A 9 7.44 4.08 -0.07
CA GLY A 9 6.66 4.91 -0.98
C GLY A 9 5.20 4.89 -0.54
N ILE A 10 4.59 6.07 -0.46
CA ILE A 10 3.19 6.25 -0.05
C ILE A 10 2.49 7.06 -1.13
N ASP A 11 1.28 6.66 -1.46
CA ASP A 11 0.40 7.41 -2.37
C ASP A 11 -1.04 7.41 -1.86
N ILE A 12 -1.71 8.55 -2.04
CA ILE A 12 -3.11 8.74 -1.68
C ILE A 12 -3.80 9.57 -2.77
N GLU A 13 -4.98 9.12 -3.20
CA GLU A 13 -5.75 9.80 -4.23
C GLU A 13 -7.23 9.84 -3.87
N THR A 14 -7.90 10.93 -4.28
CA THR A 14 -9.36 11.07 -4.13
C THR A 14 -10.11 10.45 -5.30
N HIS A 15 -11.28 9.86 -5.06
CA HIS A 15 -12.18 9.34 -6.10
C HIS A 15 -12.92 10.43 -6.90
N ARG A 16 -12.35 11.64 -7.04
CA ARG A 16 -13.01 12.77 -7.72
C ARG A 16 -12.86 12.68 -9.24
N LEU A 17 -13.98 12.69 -9.95
CA LEU A 17 -14.12 12.61 -11.41
C LEU A 17 -13.59 13.85 -12.14
N ASN A 18 -12.27 14.01 -12.23
CA ASN A 18 -11.70 15.20 -12.89
C ASN A 18 -10.75 14.89 -14.07
N ARG A 19 -10.54 13.61 -14.43
CA ARG A 19 -9.60 13.23 -15.51
C ARG A 19 -10.21 12.22 -16.49
N PRO A 20 -9.89 12.29 -17.80
CA PRO A 20 -10.35 11.32 -18.79
C PRO A 20 -9.77 9.91 -18.51
N LEU A 21 -10.62 9.02 -17.99
CA LEU A 21 -10.24 7.67 -17.55
C LEU A 21 -9.61 6.83 -18.67
N ALA A 22 -10.21 6.82 -19.87
CA ALA A 22 -9.73 6.02 -21.00
C ALA A 22 -8.25 6.30 -21.36
N SER A 23 -7.86 7.57 -21.38
CA SER A 23 -6.47 7.95 -21.68
C SER A 23 -5.50 7.56 -20.56
N ALA A 24 -5.95 7.59 -19.30
CA ALA A 24 -5.14 7.20 -18.16
C ALA A 24 -4.94 5.67 -18.14
N LEU A 25 -5.99 4.89 -18.40
CA LEU A 25 -5.95 3.44 -18.51
C LEU A 25 -4.92 2.98 -19.53
N LEU A 26 -4.99 3.51 -20.76
CA LEU A 26 -4.07 3.15 -21.85
C LEU A 26 -2.60 3.38 -21.51
N ARG A 27 -2.28 4.42 -20.72
CA ARG A 27 -0.90 4.79 -20.40
C ARG A 27 -0.33 4.08 -19.16
N SER A 28 -1.18 3.57 -18.27
CA SER A 28 -0.74 3.17 -16.91
C SER A 28 -1.16 1.76 -16.50
N MET A 29 -2.02 1.10 -17.26
CA MET A 29 -2.58 -0.21 -16.92
C MET A 29 -2.22 -1.25 -17.99
N THR A 30 -1.96 -2.49 -17.57
CA THR A 30 -1.91 -3.65 -18.48
C THR A 30 -3.26 -3.88 -19.16
N ALA A 31 -3.29 -4.61 -20.27
CA ALA A 31 -4.54 -5.00 -20.92
C ALA A 31 -5.48 -5.81 -20.00
N ASP A 32 -4.94 -6.61 -19.08
CA ASP A 32 -5.73 -7.33 -18.08
C ASP A 32 -6.36 -6.36 -17.08
N GLU A 33 -5.59 -5.41 -16.54
CA GLU A 33 -6.10 -4.38 -15.62
C GLU A 33 -7.13 -3.47 -16.28
N GLN A 34 -6.91 -3.06 -17.53
CA GLN A 34 -7.88 -2.27 -18.30
C GLN A 34 -9.23 -2.99 -18.37
N ARG A 35 -9.23 -4.27 -18.76
CA ARG A 35 -10.46 -5.08 -18.84
C ARG A 35 -11.14 -5.28 -17.49
N GLU A 36 -10.38 -5.46 -16.42
CA GLU A 36 -10.94 -5.59 -15.07
C GLU A 36 -11.59 -4.27 -14.62
N ILE A 37 -10.93 -3.14 -14.86
CA ILE A 37 -11.41 -1.82 -14.48
C ILE A 37 -12.66 -1.44 -15.29
N GLU A 38 -12.66 -1.67 -16.60
CA GLU A 38 -13.80 -1.38 -17.48
C GLU A 38 -15.06 -2.18 -17.12
N ARG A 39 -14.89 -3.37 -16.52
CA ARG A 39 -15.99 -4.24 -16.08
C ARG A 39 -16.44 -3.99 -14.64
N ALA A 40 -15.73 -3.15 -13.89
CA ALA A 40 -16.10 -2.84 -12.52
C ALA A 40 -17.41 -2.03 -12.47
N SER A 41 -18.16 -2.16 -11.37
CA SER A 41 -19.37 -1.36 -11.13
C SER A 41 -19.07 0.15 -11.09
N ASP A 42 -17.86 0.50 -10.62
CA ASP A 42 -17.31 1.85 -10.65
C ASP A 42 -15.88 1.79 -11.22
N PRO A 43 -15.72 1.98 -12.54
CA PRO A 43 -14.42 1.95 -13.20
C PRO A 43 -13.46 3.02 -12.70
N TYR A 44 -13.94 4.18 -12.29
CA TYR A 44 -13.05 5.26 -11.84
C TYR A 44 -12.44 4.91 -10.49
N THR A 45 -13.26 4.47 -9.54
CA THR A 45 -12.78 4.00 -8.23
C THR A 45 -11.85 2.78 -8.39
N ALA A 46 -12.19 1.83 -9.27
CA ALA A 46 -11.33 0.68 -9.55
C ALA A 46 -9.96 1.10 -10.12
N PHE A 47 -9.93 2.12 -10.99
CA PHE A 47 -8.71 2.72 -11.50
C PHE A 47 -7.88 3.35 -10.38
N ILE A 48 -8.47 4.22 -9.56
CA ILE A 48 -7.76 4.91 -8.48
C ILE A 48 -7.17 3.91 -7.48
N ASN A 49 -7.93 2.88 -7.09
CA ASN A 49 -7.46 1.80 -6.23
C ASN A 49 -6.23 1.07 -6.79
N ARG A 50 -6.13 0.93 -8.12
CA ARG A 50 -4.94 0.34 -8.75
C ARG A 50 -3.81 1.35 -8.92
N TRP A 51 -4.15 2.59 -9.23
CA TRP A 51 -3.20 3.68 -9.46
C TRP A 51 -2.32 3.92 -8.23
N VAL A 52 -2.93 4.07 -7.05
CA VAL A 52 -2.18 4.34 -5.81
C VAL A 52 -1.17 3.24 -5.48
N LEU A 53 -1.49 1.97 -5.81
CA LEU A 53 -0.57 0.84 -5.64
C LEU A 53 0.67 0.98 -6.54
N LYS A 54 0.48 1.33 -7.81
CA LYS A 54 1.56 1.49 -8.78
C LYS A 54 2.45 2.68 -8.41
N GLU A 55 1.85 3.81 -8.04
CA GLU A 55 2.57 5.00 -7.57
C GLU A 55 3.37 4.73 -6.29
N ALA A 56 2.75 4.10 -5.28
CA ALA A 56 3.44 3.75 -4.04
C ALA A 56 4.63 2.83 -4.30
N TYR A 57 4.48 1.83 -5.18
CA TYR A 57 5.59 0.95 -5.56
C TYR A 57 6.69 1.70 -6.35
N SER A 58 6.31 2.57 -7.28
CA SER A 58 7.27 3.35 -8.07
C SER A 58 8.09 4.34 -7.22
N LYS A 59 7.49 4.86 -6.16
CA LYS A 59 8.18 5.68 -5.15
C LYS A 59 9.22 4.87 -4.36
N VAL A 60 8.98 3.58 -4.13
CA VAL A 60 9.97 2.69 -3.49
C VAL A 60 11.19 2.44 -4.38
N SER A 61 10.99 2.26 -5.69
CA SER A 61 12.11 2.03 -6.62
C SER A 61 12.93 3.28 -6.91
N GLY A 62 12.38 4.47 -6.63
CA GLY A 62 13.04 5.77 -6.85
C GLY A 62 13.06 6.20 -8.31
N LEU A 63 12.37 5.48 -9.19
CA LEU A 63 12.36 5.72 -10.63
C LEU A 63 11.17 6.59 -11.08
N GLY A 64 10.09 6.65 -10.29
CA GLY A 64 8.91 7.47 -10.60
C GLY A 64 8.30 7.17 -11.96
N LEU A 65 7.83 8.20 -12.67
CA LEU A 65 7.18 8.06 -13.99
C LEU A 65 8.10 7.51 -15.11
N ALA A 66 9.40 7.33 -14.85
CA ALA A 66 10.29 6.66 -15.79
C ALA A 66 10.06 5.14 -15.83
N GLU A 67 9.31 4.59 -14.87
CA GLU A 67 8.94 3.18 -14.90
C GLU A 67 7.80 2.90 -15.90
N PRO A 68 7.83 1.74 -16.58
CA PRO A 68 6.72 1.32 -17.43
C PRO A 68 5.55 0.85 -16.56
N PHE A 69 4.68 1.79 -16.14
CA PHE A 69 3.50 1.48 -15.32
C PHE A 69 2.60 0.39 -15.94
N GLY A 70 2.57 0.28 -17.27
CA GLY A 70 1.88 -0.79 -18.00
C GLY A 70 2.44 -2.19 -17.78
N GLU A 71 3.58 -2.35 -17.11
CA GLU A 71 4.25 -3.63 -16.86
C GLU A 71 4.49 -3.90 -15.36
N LEU A 72 4.08 -2.96 -14.49
CA LEU A 72 4.34 -3.02 -13.05
C LEU A 72 3.12 -3.36 -12.22
N CYS A 73 3.36 -3.98 -11.05
CA CYS A 73 2.35 -4.27 -10.02
C CYS A 73 1.10 -4.95 -10.60
N THR A 74 1.32 -5.87 -11.54
CA THR A 74 0.21 -6.60 -12.13
C THR A 74 -0.42 -7.47 -11.05
N LYS A 75 -1.73 -7.67 -11.12
CA LYS A 75 -2.48 -8.42 -10.10
C LYS A 75 -1.89 -9.80 -9.81
N ARG A 76 -1.31 -10.43 -10.83
CA ARG A 76 -0.70 -11.76 -10.74
C ARG A 76 0.65 -11.77 -10.02
N GLU A 77 1.36 -10.64 -9.98
CA GLU A 77 2.64 -10.52 -9.28
C GLU A 77 2.46 -10.22 -7.78
N ILE A 78 1.28 -9.72 -7.37
CA ILE A 78 1.02 -9.41 -5.96
C ILE A 78 0.47 -10.64 -5.25
N GLU A 79 1.24 -11.14 -4.28
CA GLU A 79 0.83 -12.19 -3.37
C GLU A 79 0.06 -11.59 -2.19
N TRP A 80 -1.25 -11.49 -2.32
CA TRP A 80 -2.13 -11.00 -1.24
C TRP A 80 -2.21 -12.02 -0.10
N ARG A 81 -2.04 -11.54 1.13
CA ARG A 81 -2.25 -12.33 2.36
C ARG A 81 -3.65 -12.12 2.92
N ASN A 82 -4.19 -10.92 2.72
CA ASN A 82 -5.56 -10.53 3.01
C ASN A 82 -5.95 -9.37 2.05
N ASP A 83 -7.11 -8.76 2.28
CA ASP A 83 -7.63 -7.70 1.40
C ASP A 83 -6.82 -6.40 1.43
N GLU A 84 -6.03 -6.15 2.47
CA GLU A 84 -5.29 -4.91 2.68
C GLU A 84 -3.77 -5.08 2.56
N PHE A 85 -3.24 -6.30 2.71
CA PHE A 85 -1.82 -6.58 2.79
C PHE A 85 -1.38 -7.66 1.81
N GLY A 86 -0.29 -7.38 1.10
CA GLY A 86 0.32 -8.30 0.15
C GLY A 86 1.82 -8.11 0.01
N HIS A 87 2.41 -8.94 -0.85
CA HIS A 87 3.82 -8.88 -1.16
C HIS A 87 4.05 -8.82 -2.66
N LEU A 88 5.02 -8.03 -3.09
CA LEU A 88 5.46 -7.95 -4.47
C LEU A 88 6.99 -7.96 -4.49
N ARG A 89 7.56 -9.04 -5.01
CA ARG A 89 9.02 -9.25 -5.13
C ARG A 89 9.76 -9.24 -3.78
N LYS A 90 10.24 -8.08 -3.32
CA LYS A 90 10.91 -7.87 -2.02
C LYS A 90 10.28 -6.71 -1.25
N VAL A 91 9.12 -6.25 -1.70
CA VAL A 91 8.40 -5.09 -1.21
C VAL A 91 7.10 -5.56 -0.58
N ASN A 92 6.86 -5.13 0.65
CA ASN A 92 5.57 -5.31 1.28
C ASN A 92 4.63 -4.20 0.83
N ILE A 93 3.37 -4.56 0.56
CA ILE A 93 2.34 -3.66 0.07
C ILE A 93 1.20 -3.62 1.08
N TRP A 94 0.78 -2.41 1.41
CA TRP A 94 -0.44 -2.12 2.15
C TRP A 94 -1.35 -1.26 1.31
N ARG A 95 -2.65 -1.50 1.40
CA ARG A 95 -3.68 -0.64 0.85
C ARG A 95 -4.84 -0.48 1.81
N ARG A 96 -5.50 0.65 1.72
CA ARG A 96 -6.80 0.86 2.37
C ARG A 96 -7.64 1.75 1.47
N ASN A 97 -8.89 1.38 1.31
CA ASN A 97 -9.84 2.14 0.50
C ASN A 97 -10.96 2.66 1.40
N SER A 98 -11.41 3.86 1.13
CA SER A 98 -12.58 4.50 1.71
C SER A 98 -13.53 4.93 0.58
N PRO A 99 -14.76 5.38 0.88
CA PRO A 99 -15.65 5.88 -0.16
C PRO A 99 -15.03 6.99 -1.03
N ASP A 100 -14.19 7.84 -0.43
CA ASP A 100 -13.69 9.06 -1.08
C ASP A 100 -12.20 9.01 -1.47
N HIS A 101 -11.43 8.08 -0.90
CA HIS A 101 -9.98 8.01 -1.06
C HIS A 101 -9.49 6.58 -1.14
N ALA A 102 -8.41 6.38 -1.91
CA ALA A 102 -7.57 5.20 -1.86
C ALA A 102 -6.19 5.59 -1.35
N ILE A 103 -5.59 4.76 -0.50
CA ILE A 103 -4.21 4.90 -0.04
C ILE A 103 -3.46 3.59 -0.24
N ALA A 104 -2.19 3.69 -0.64
CA ALA A 104 -1.26 2.58 -0.65
C ALA A 104 0.10 2.97 -0.07
N MET A 105 0.75 1.99 0.54
CA MET A 105 2.12 2.09 1.02
C MET A 105 2.91 0.86 0.56
N CYS A 106 4.14 1.10 0.14
CA CYS A 106 5.10 0.07 -0.23
C CYS A 106 6.38 0.30 0.58
N ALA A 107 7.00 -0.77 1.08
CA ALA A 107 8.27 -0.66 1.80
C ALA A 107 9.16 -1.89 1.62
N THR A 108 10.46 -1.67 1.51
CA THR A 108 11.50 -2.72 1.56
C THR A 108 11.96 -2.95 3.00
N GLY A 109 12.49 -4.15 3.28
CA GLY A 109 13.22 -4.38 4.53
C GLY A 109 12.36 -4.54 5.79
N TRP A 110 11.06 -4.83 5.66
CA TRP A 110 10.25 -5.31 6.78
C TRP A 110 10.25 -6.84 6.77
N PRO A 111 11.05 -7.50 7.62
CA PRO A 111 11.09 -8.96 7.70
C PRO A 111 9.83 -9.41 8.42
N GLY A 112 8.80 -9.80 7.67
CA GLY A 112 7.57 -10.37 8.21
C GLY A 112 6.88 -9.45 9.22
N ALA A 113 5.87 -8.71 8.78
CA ALA A 113 4.87 -8.22 9.72
C ALA A 113 4.18 -9.45 10.35
N GLN A 114 4.74 -9.98 11.44
CA GLN A 114 3.92 -10.59 12.48
C GLN A 114 2.91 -9.50 12.82
N TRP A 115 1.67 -9.76 12.44
CA TRP A 115 0.50 -9.00 12.87
C TRP A 115 0.67 -8.65 14.35
N CYS A 116 1.04 -7.42 14.64
CA CYS A 116 1.00 -6.92 16.00
C CYS A 116 -0.48 -6.91 16.36
N ARG A 117 -0.87 -7.57 17.46
CA ARG A 117 -2.25 -7.72 17.92
C ARG A 117 -3.04 -6.39 18.05
N GLY A 118 -2.40 -5.22 17.92
CA GLY A 118 -3.04 -3.91 17.84
C GLY A 118 -3.56 -3.49 16.45
N ALA A 119 -3.28 -4.26 15.39
CA ALA A 119 -3.77 -3.95 14.04
C ALA A 119 -5.29 -4.20 13.87
N GLU A 120 -5.89 -5.06 14.70
CA GLU A 120 -7.35 -5.26 14.71
C GLU A 120 -8.09 -4.00 15.17
N GLU A 121 -7.60 -3.27 16.18
CA GLU A 121 -8.20 -2.01 16.65
C GLU A 121 -8.08 -0.88 15.59
N LEU A 122 -6.98 -0.83 14.85
CA LEU A 122 -6.73 0.17 13.80
C LEU A 122 -7.59 -0.03 12.54
N SER A 123 -7.97 -1.27 12.25
CA SER A 123 -8.88 -1.60 11.15
C SER A 123 -10.29 -1.03 11.37
N GLN A 124 -10.67 -0.80 12.63
CA GLN A 124 -11.96 -0.26 13.04
C GLN A 124 -11.97 1.26 13.20
N THR A 125 -10.80 1.92 13.21
CA THR A 125 -10.71 3.38 13.37
C THR A 125 -11.09 4.10 12.08
N ARG A 126 -11.95 5.13 12.16
CA ARG A 126 -12.33 5.97 11.02
C ARG A 126 -11.18 6.88 10.62
N LEU A 127 -11.01 7.13 9.31
CA LEU A 127 -9.95 7.96 8.76
C LEU A 127 -9.87 9.38 9.38
N GLY A 128 -10.99 9.93 9.83
CA GLY A 128 -11.06 11.24 10.48
C GLY A 128 -10.47 11.30 11.89
N ASP A 129 -10.39 10.18 12.59
CA ASP A 129 -9.86 10.11 13.97
C ASP A 129 -8.33 9.97 13.98
N LEU A 130 -7.74 9.51 12.87
CA LEU A 130 -6.29 9.41 12.66
C LEU A 130 -5.59 10.78 12.60
N ALA A 131 -6.34 11.86 12.34
CA ALA A 131 -5.79 13.21 12.23
C ALA A 131 -5.62 13.93 13.59
N VAL A 132 -6.27 13.44 14.65
CA VAL A 132 -6.30 14.12 15.96
C VAL A 132 -5.32 13.52 16.97
N SER A 133 -4.98 12.23 16.83
CA SER A 133 -3.90 11.62 17.61
C SER A 133 -2.60 11.70 16.81
N GLY A 134 -1.64 12.51 17.26
CA GLY A 134 -0.28 12.51 16.73
C GLY A 134 0.20 11.06 16.52
N PHE A 135 0.47 10.71 15.27
CA PHE A 135 0.69 9.35 14.82
C PHE A 135 2.07 8.86 15.29
N GLU A 136 2.15 8.34 16.52
CA GLU A 136 3.23 7.45 16.90
C GLU A 136 2.84 6.03 16.49
N PHE A 137 3.65 5.43 15.62
CA PHE A 137 3.53 4.03 15.23
C PHE A 137 3.92 3.17 16.45
N VAL A 138 3.00 2.95 17.38
CA VAL A 138 3.23 2.07 18.54
C VAL A 138 3.15 0.63 18.07
N GLY A 139 4.23 0.17 17.43
CA GLY A 139 4.54 -1.25 17.38
C GLY A 139 4.77 -1.72 18.81
N ALA A 140 4.07 -2.78 19.23
CA ALA A 140 4.26 -3.37 20.54
C ALA A 140 5.71 -3.85 20.70
N PHE A 141 6.50 -3.07 21.44
CA PHE A 141 7.83 -3.49 21.90
C PHE A 141 7.66 -4.47 23.05
N ALA A 142 7.55 -5.76 22.75
CA ALA A 142 7.88 -6.78 23.73
C ALA A 142 9.41 -6.75 23.91
N ALA A 143 9.88 -5.97 24.87
CA ALA A 143 11.24 -6.09 25.37
C ALA A 143 11.41 -7.53 25.89
N ALA A 144 12.18 -8.35 25.17
CA ALA A 144 12.74 -9.53 25.79
C ALA A 144 13.63 -9.04 26.94
N GLU A 145 13.32 -9.50 28.16
CA GLU A 145 14.13 -9.22 29.35
C GLU A 145 15.61 -9.53 29.04
N PRO A 146 16.56 -8.68 29.46
CA PRO A 146 17.96 -9.03 29.33
C PRO A 146 18.23 -10.28 30.17
N GLN A 147 18.64 -11.36 29.51
CA GLN A 147 19.28 -12.48 30.19
C GLN A 147 20.40 -11.90 31.05
N ARG A 148 20.27 -12.08 32.37
CA ARG A 148 21.34 -11.78 33.33
C ARG A 148 22.62 -12.42 32.79
N ALA A 149 23.64 -11.61 32.57
CA ALA A 149 25.00 -12.10 32.47
C ALA A 149 25.30 -12.84 33.78
N THR A 150 25.35 -14.17 33.72
CA THR A 150 26.07 -14.96 34.70
C THR A 150 27.55 -14.75 34.45
N ALA A 151 28.24 -14.25 35.48
CA ALA A 151 29.69 -14.11 35.55
C ALA A 151 30.42 -15.45 35.36
#